data_AF-A0A820XCS2-F1
#
_entry.id   AF-A0A820XCS2-F1
#
_cell.length_a   1.000
_cell.length_b   1.000
_cell.length_c   1.000
_cell.angle_alpha   90.00
_cell.angle_beta   90.00
_cell.angle_gamma   90.00
#
_symmetry.space_group_name_H-M   'P 1'
#
loop_
_entity.id
_entity.type
_entity.pdbx_description
1 polymer ?
#
loop_
_entity_poly.entity_id
_entity_poly.type
_entity_poly.pdbx_seq_one_letter_code
_entity_poly.pdbx_strand_id
1 'polypeptide(L)'
;MEDLTNQLGNFFSAEGFSRGDVIALILENSLEYPCVWVGLSKIGCITALINTNLRGKPLLHSIQTVKTISIITSKEILSEIGSELKELNIKKIYLFDPKSTSTNKMSNGIESVSSSVETVQLYEKFEVCSTQPPKPIPYDLRRM
;
A
#
# COMPACT_ATOMS: atom_id res chain seq x y z
N MET A 1 5.54 -4.52 -17.70
CA MET A 1 4.36 -4.32 -16.83
C MET A 1 4.04 -5.59 -16.05
N GLU A 2 4.00 -6.76 -16.68
CA GLU A 2 3.65 -8.02 -16.01
C GLU A 2 4.63 -8.39 -14.89
N ASP A 3 5.94 -8.26 -15.12
CA ASP A 3 6.96 -8.57 -14.11
C ASP A 3 6.80 -7.76 -12.82
N LEU A 4 6.62 -6.44 -12.93
CA LEU A 4 6.41 -5.54 -11.79
C LEU A 4 5.17 -5.93 -10.97
N THR A 5 4.07 -6.24 -11.64
CA THR A 5 2.84 -6.67 -10.95
C THR A 5 3.01 -8.03 -10.27
N ASN A 6 3.81 -8.94 -10.83
CA ASN A 6 4.14 -10.23 -10.22
C ASN A 6 5.02 -10.05 -8.98
N GLN A 7 6.04 -9.19 -9.08
CA GLN A 7 6.91 -8.84 -7.96
C GLN A 7 6.13 -8.25 -6.80
N LEU A 8 5.24 -7.28 -7.07
CA LEU A 8 4.37 -6.69 -6.06
C LEU A 8 3.45 -7.75 -5.42
N GLY A 9 2.80 -8.58 -6.24
CA GLY A 9 1.95 -9.67 -5.73
C GLY A 9 2.73 -10.63 -4.82
N ASN A 10 3.92 -11.07 -5.24
CA ASN A 10 4.76 -11.96 -4.45
C ASN A 10 5.25 -11.31 -3.15
N PHE A 11 5.64 -10.03 -3.20
CA PHE A 11 6.03 -9.27 -2.02
C PHE A 11 4.91 -9.22 -0.99
N PHE A 12 3.71 -8.81 -1.39
CA PHE A 12 2.57 -8.73 -0.49
C PHE A 12 2.10 -10.13 -0.03
N SER A 13 2.19 -11.16 -0.87
CA SER A 13 1.93 -12.54 -0.44
C SER A 13 2.93 -13.00 0.62
N ALA A 14 4.21 -12.64 0.51
CA ALA A 14 5.25 -12.98 1.48
C ALA A 14 5.11 -12.20 2.79
N GLU A 15 4.59 -10.97 2.75
CA GLU A 15 4.22 -10.17 3.92
C GLU A 15 3.01 -10.76 4.69
N GLY A 16 2.32 -11.74 4.12
CA GLY A 16 1.20 -12.46 4.74
C GLY A 16 -0.18 -11.94 4.34
N PHE A 17 -0.28 -11.08 3.32
CA PHE A 17 -1.57 -10.67 2.79
C PHE A 17 -2.26 -11.83 2.07
N SER A 18 -3.56 -11.94 2.29
CA SER A 18 -4.38 -13.03 1.82
C SER A 18 -5.65 -12.53 1.14
N ARG A 19 -6.40 -13.46 0.54
CA ARG A 19 -7.63 -13.14 -0.16
C ARG A 19 -8.64 -12.49 0.78
N GLY A 20 -9.26 -11.40 0.34
CA GLY A 20 -10.30 -10.68 1.09
C GLY A 20 -9.75 -9.61 2.03
N ASP A 21 -8.43 -9.55 2.21
CA ASP A 21 -7.80 -8.46 2.92
C ASP A 21 -7.94 -7.14 2.15
N VAL A 22 -8.26 -6.06 2.88
CA VAL A 22 -8.47 -4.73 2.29
C VAL A 22 -7.25 -3.86 2.52
N ILE A 23 -6.67 -3.34 1.44
CA ILE A 23 -5.54 -2.41 1.49
C ILE A 23 -5.97 -1.07 0.90
N ALA A 24 -5.78 0.03 1.64
CA ALA A 24 -6.05 1.36 1.11
C ALA A 24 -4.91 1.83 0.23
N LEU A 25 -5.22 2.35 -0.95
CA LEU A 25 -4.28 2.96 -1.87
C LEU A 25 -4.55 4.47 -1.91
N ILE A 26 -3.61 5.25 -1.39
CA ILE A 26 -3.65 6.72 -1.35
C ILE A 26 -2.39 7.22 -2.06
N LEU A 27 -2.40 7.23 -3.39
CA LEU A 27 -1.28 7.63 -4.22
C LEU A 27 -1.72 8.64 -5.27
N GLU A 28 -0.80 9.51 -5.67
CA GLU A 28 -1.01 10.39 -6.80
C GLU A 28 -1.18 9.61 -8.11
N ASN A 29 -1.68 10.28 -9.14
CA ASN A 29 -1.85 9.66 -10.45
C ASN A 29 -0.48 9.40 -11.09
N SER A 30 -0.01 8.16 -10.97
CA SER A 30 1.29 7.71 -11.47
C SER A 30 1.16 6.36 -12.20
N LEU A 31 2.18 5.95 -12.94
CA LEU A 31 2.15 4.68 -13.70
C LEU A 31 2.20 3.45 -12.78
N GLU A 32 2.65 3.64 -11.56
CA GLU A 32 2.80 2.61 -10.55
C GLU A 32 1.50 2.36 -9.80
N TYR A 33 0.59 3.34 -9.75
CA TYR A 33 -0.75 3.21 -9.21
C TYR A 33 -1.49 1.98 -9.76
N PRO A 34 -1.67 1.82 -11.10
CA PRO A 34 -2.29 0.62 -11.65
C PRO A 34 -1.45 -0.63 -11.45
N CYS A 35 -0.11 -0.54 -11.37
CA CYS A 35 0.75 -1.70 -11.15
C CYS A 35 0.57 -2.29 -9.74
N VAL A 36 0.48 -1.45 -8.71
CA VAL A 36 0.17 -1.85 -7.34
C VAL A 36 -1.22 -2.46 -7.26
N TRP A 37 -2.20 -1.82 -7.88
CA TRP A 37 -3.57 -2.34 -7.91
C TRP A 37 -3.64 -3.74 -8.55
N VAL A 38 -3.00 -3.93 -9.71
CA VAL A 38 -2.97 -5.23 -10.39
C VAL A 38 -2.19 -6.26 -9.58
N GLY A 39 -1.06 -5.90 -8.97
CA GLY A 39 -0.28 -6.81 -8.13
C GLY A 39 -1.06 -7.33 -6.92
N LEU A 40 -1.80 -6.45 -6.24
CA LEU A 40 -2.69 -6.83 -5.15
C LEU A 40 -3.89 -7.65 -5.61
N SER A 41 -4.43 -7.34 -6.79
CA SER A 41 -5.52 -8.11 -7.38
C SER A 41 -5.12 -9.55 -7.70
N LYS A 42 -3.85 -9.78 -8.09
CA LYS A 42 -3.32 -11.12 -8.37
C LYS A 42 -3.30 -12.05 -7.15
N ILE A 43 -3.16 -11.51 -5.94
CA ILE A 43 -3.23 -12.26 -4.68
C ILE A 43 -4.64 -12.33 -4.09
N GLY A 44 -5.61 -11.63 -4.69
CA GLY A 44 -7.01 -11.62 -4.25
C GLY A 44 -7.29 -10.65 -3.12
N CYS A 45 -6.40 -9.69 -2.87
CA CYS A 45 -6.67 -8.59 -1.96
C CYS A 45 -7.61 -7.58 -2.61
N ILE A 46 -8.41 -6.91 -1.78
CA ILE A 46 -9.30 -5.83 -2.19
C ILE A 46 -8.54 -4.52 -2.00
N THR A 47 -8.45 -3.71 -3.04
CA THR A 47 -7.83 -2.39 -2.96
C THR A 47 -8.88 -1.31 -2.82
N ALA A 48 -8.86 -0.56 -1.71
CA ALA A 48 -9.67 0.62 -1.53
C ALA A 48 -8.96 1.81 -2.17
N LEU A 49 -9.45 2.28 -3.31
CA LEU A 49 -8.88 3.44 -4.02
C LEU A 49 -9.39 4.71 -3.36
N ILE A 50 -8.56 5.35 -2.53
CA ILE A 50 -8.95 6.51 -1.75
C ILE A 50 -8.40 7.77 -2.41
N ASN A 51 -9.28 8.76 -2.59
CA ASN A 51 -8.92 10.01 -3.21
C ASN A 51 -7.90 10.78 -2.35
N THR A 52 -6.76 11.13 -2.95
CA THR A 52 -5.66 11.86 -2.32
C THR A 52 -6.01 13.28 -1.91
N ASN A 53 -7.14 13.83 -2.34
CA ASN A 53 -7.61 15.17 -1.95
C ASN A 53 -8.44 15.19 -0.65
N LEU A 54 -8.81 14.02 -0.09
CA LEU A 54 -9.60 13.95 1.14
C LEU A 54 -8.73 14.24 2.37
N ARG A 55 -9.20 15.13 3.26
CA ARG A 55 -8.51 15.49 4.51
C ARG A 55 -9.47 15.41 5.70
N GLY A 56 -8.96 15.18 6.91
CA GLY A 56 -9.76 15.13 8.13
C GLY A 56 -10.85 14.05 8.12
N LYS A 57 -12.08 14.42 8.52
CA LYS A 57 -13.19 13.48 8.75
C LYS A 57 -13.59 12.63 7.53
N PRO A 58 -13.72 13.19 6.31
CA PRO A 58 -13.99 12.38 5.11
C PRO A 58 -12.97 11.27 4.84
N LEU A 59 -11.69 11.56 5.08
CA LEU A 59 -10.61 10.57 4.89
C LEU A 59 -10.74 9.42 5.91
N LEU A 60 -10.88 9.78 7.20
CA LEU A 60 -11.09 8.81 8.28
C LEU A 60 -12.31 7.92 8.02
N HIS A 61 -13.43 8.53 7.64
CA HIS A 61 -14.67 7.79 7.35
C HIS A 61 -14.48 6.81 6.18
N SER A 62 -13.78 7.22 5.13
CA SER A 62 -13.50 6.36 3.98
C SER A 62 -12.65 5.16 4.40
N ILE A 63 -11.58 5.38 5.18
CA ILE A 63 -10.70 4.30 5.62
C ILE A 63 -11.42 3.33 6.59
N GLN A 64 -12.18 3.86 7.54
CA GLN A 64 -12.93 3.06 8.51
C GLN A 64 -14.03 2.22 7.86
N THR A 65 -14.72 2.77 6.86
CA THR A 65 -15.82 2.08 6.18
C THR A 65 -15.35 0.82 5.47
N VAL A 66 -14.17 0.86 4.84
CA VAL A 66 -13.64 -0.30 4.10
C VAL A 66 -12.82 -1.24 5.00
N LYS A 67 -12.66 -0.93 6.30
CA LYS A 67 -11.94 -1.77 7.28
C LYS A 67 -10.54 -2.20 6.80
N THR A 68 -9.77 -1.23 6.30
CA THR A 68 -8.45 -1.52 5.71
C THR A 68 -7.46 -1.98 6.75
N ILE A 69 -6.66 -3.00 6.44
CA ILE A 69 -5.63 -3.53 7.34
C ILE A 69 -4.28 -2.81 7.21
N SER A 70 -4.02 -2.27 6.02
CA SER A 70 -2.77 -1.59 5.66
C SER A 70 -3.04 -0.47 4.66
N ILE A 71 -2.14 0.51 4.61
CA ILE A 71 -2.23 1.64 3.69
C ILE A 71 -0.96 1.71 2.83
N ILE A 72 -1.12 2.00 1.55
CA ILE A 72 -0.05 2.33 0.62
C ILE A 72 -0.17 3.81 0.27
N THR A 73 0.87 4.59 0.52
CA THR A 73 0.88 6.03 0.23
C THR A 73 2.27 6.56 -0.11
N SER A 74 2.38 7.82 -0.52
CA SER A 74 3.65 8.49 -0.77
C SER A 74 4.12 9.24 0.47
N LYS A 75 5.41 9.55 0.56
CA LYS A 75 5.98 10.32 1.68
C LYS A 75 5.36 11.70 1.81
N GLU A 76 5.08 12.34 0.67
CA GLU A 76 4.46 13.67 0.59
C GLU A 76 3.05 13.64 1.18
N ILE A 77 2.20 12.73 0.72
CA ILE A 77 0.83 12.61 1.23
C ILE A 77 0.83 12.19 2.70
N LEU A 78 1.70 11.26 3.11
CA LEU A 78 1.79 10.83 4.51
C LEU A 78 2.08 12.02 5.44
N SER A 79 2.87 13.00 5.01
CA SER A 79 3.16 14.18 5.81
C SER A 79 1.93 15.08 6.01
N GLU A 80 0.98 15.05 5.07
CA GLU A 80 -0.26 15.82 5.13
C GLU A 80 -1.37 15.11 5.92
N ILE A 81 -1.48 13.79 5.80
CA ILE A 81 -2.56 13.00 6.43
C ILE A 81 -2.12 12.24 7.68
N GLY A 82 -0.86 12.37 8.08
CA GLY A 82 -0.25 11.58 9.14
C GLY A 82 -0.95 11.76 10.49
N SER A 83 -1.53 12.92 10.77
CA SER A 83 -2.35 13.17 11.96
C SER A 83 -3.61 12.31 11.99
N GLU A 84 -4.32 12.22 10.87
CA GLU A 84 -5.55 11.45 10.73
C GLU A 84 -5.25 9.95 10.84
N LEU A 85 -4.15 9.49 10.24
CA LEU A 85 -3.81 8.06 10.30
C LEU A 85 -3.49 7.56 11.71
N LYS A 86 -3.06 8.44 12.64
CA LYS A 86 -2.86 8.07 14.06
C LYS A 86 -4.12 7.66 14.78
N GLU A 87 -5.26 8.22 14.37
CA GLU A 87 -6.56 7.88 14.96
C GLU A 87 -7.01 6.47 14.54
N LEU A 88 -6.35 5.88 13.54
CA LEU A 88 -6.67 4.58 12.98
C LEU A 88 -5.68 3.53 13.49
N ASN A 89 -6.19 2.36 13.87
CA ASN A 89 -5.37 1.23 14.31
C ASN A 89 -4.82 0.44 13.11
N ILE A 90 -4.00 1.09 12.29
CA ILE A 90 -3.38 0.49 11.10
C ILE A 90 -2.05 -0.15 11.50
N LYS A 91 -1.84 -1.40 11.11
CA LYS A 91 -0.65 -2.16 11.48
C LYS A 91 0.59 -1.74 10.70
N LYS A 92 0.44 -1.52 9.39
CA LYS A 92 1.56 -1.25 8.47
C LYS A 92 1.19 -0.18 7.44
N ILE A 93 2.14 0.72 7.18
CA ILE A 93 2.06 1.71 6.10
C ILE A 93 3.21 1.44 5.13
N TYR A 94 2.87 1.30 3.85
CA TYR A 94 3.83 1.11 2.78
C TYR A 94 4.03 2.44 2.05
N LEU A 95 5.29 2.84 1.90
CA LEU A 95 5.68 4.05 1.21
C LEU A 95 6.07 3.73 -0.22
N PHE A 96 5.42 4.40 -1.17
CA PHE A 96 5.77 4.35 -2.58
C PHE A 96 6.43 5.68 -2.98
N ASP A 97 7.75 5.66 -3.19
CA ASP A 97 8.51 6.82 -3.64
C ASP A 97 9.40 6.42 -4.84
N PRO A 98 9.04 6.84 -6.07
CA PRO A 98 9.84 6.54 -7.26
C PRO A 98 11.09 7.43 -7.40
N LYS A 99 11.24 8.50 -6.59
CA LYS A 99 12.31 9.50 -6.74
C LYS A 99 13.50 9.29 -5.80
N SER A 100 13.49 8.27 -4.94
CA SER A 100 14.59 8.00 -4.01
C SER A 100 15.60 6.98 -4.56
N THR A 101 16.22 7.25 -5.71
CA THR A 101 17.50 6.60 -6.02
C THR A 101 18.54 7.18 -5.08
N SER A 102 18.89 6.46 -4.02
CA SER A 102 20.04 6.75 -3.14
C SER A 102 20.20 8.21 -2.72
N THR A 103 19.43 8.68 -1.75
CA THR A 103 20.06 9.43 -0.64
C THR A 103 19.29 9.19 0.64
N ASN A 104 20.05 8.76 1.63
CA ASN A 104 19.70 8.75 3.03
C ASN A 104 19.37 10.20 3.49
N LYS A 105 18.13 10.64 3.26
CA LYS A 105 17.52 11.82 3.89
C LYS A 105 16.23 11.40 4.58
N MET A 106 16.45 10.73 5.70
CA MET A 106 15.64 10.84 6.90
C MET A 106 15.42 12.34 7.23
N SER A 107 14.34 12.65 7.96
CA SER A 107 13.87 14.00 8.37
C SER A 107 12.97 14.64 7.29
N ASN A 108 11.65 14.84 7.42
CA ASN A 108 10.86 15.27 8.59
C ASN A 108 9.44 14.67 8.66
N GLY A 109 9.02 13.80 7.72
CA GLY A 109 7.63 13.29 7.66
C GLY A 109 7.36 12.03 8.51
N ILE A 110 8.36 11.15 8.62
CA ILE A 110 8.25 9.84 9.28
C ILE A 110 8.10 10.00 10.80
N GLU A 111 8.73 11.03 11.38
CA GLU A 111 8.71 11.29 12.83
C GLU A 111 7.29 11.53 13.38
N SER A 112 6.36 11.99 12.53
CA SER A 112 5.00 12.22 12.96
C SER A 112 4.29 10.90 13.32
N VAL A 113 4.55 9.78 12.65
CA VAL A 113 3.79 8.50 12.81
C VAL A 113 4.52 7.47 13.69
N SER A 114 5.70 7.84 14.23
CA SER A 114 6.71 6.93 14.80
C SER A 114 6.35 6.16 16.08
N SER A 115 5.17 6.27 16.68
CA SER A 115 4.92 5.60 17.97
C SER A 115 4.49 4.13 17.86
N SER A 116 3.92 3.66 16.73
CA SER A 116 3.43 2.26 16.62
C SER A 116 3.29 1.69 15.21
N VAL A 117 3.58 2.45 14.15
CA VAL A 117 3.30 2.03 12.76
C VAL A 117 4.60 1.69 12.03
N GLU A 118 4.70 0.47 11.51
CA GLU A 118 5.83 0.07 10.67
C GLU A 118 5.69 0.70 9.27
N THR A 119 6.62 1.60 8.93
CA THR A 119 6.74 2.18 7.58
C THR A 119 7.69 1.35 6.73
N VAL A 120 7.26 0.92 5.55
CA VAL A 120 8.06 0.08 4.64
C VAL A 120 8.25 0.74 3.28
N GLN A 121 9.49 0.95 2.84
CA GLN A 121 9.80 1.40 1.47
C GLN A 121 9.50 0.27 0.48
N LEU A 122 8.54 0.49 -0.43
CA LEU A 122 8.13 -0.51 -1.41
C LEU A 122 9.16 -0.68 -2.53
N TYR A 123 9.67 0.44 -3.06
CA TYR A 123 10.51 0.46 -4.26
C TYR A 123 11.75 -0.44 -4.13
N GLU A 124 12.45 -0.32 -3.00
CA GLU A 124 13.66 -1.09 -2.71
C GLU A 124 13.36 -2.59 -2.47
N LYS A 125 12.15 -2.94 -2.04
CA LYS A 125 11.80 -4.30 -1.61
C LYS A 125 11.19 -5.17 -2.69
N PHE A 126 10.40 -4.60 -3.61
CA PHE A 126 9.80 -5.40 -4.68
C PHE A 126 10.77 -5.68 -5.83
N GLU A 127 11.79 -4.85 -6.08
CA GLU A 127 12.78 -5.10 -7.16
C GLU A 127 13.53 -6.43 -6.96
N VAL A 128 13.69 -6.86 -5.71
CA VAL A 128 14.38 -8.11 -5.33
C VAL A 128 13.44 -9.32 -5.39
N CYS A 129 12.13 -9.10 -5.52
CA CYS A 129 11.15 -10.19 -5.53
C CYS A 129 11.10 -10.92 -6.88
N SER A 130 10.65 -12.17 -6.85
CA SER A 130 10.54 -12.99 -8.05
C SER A 130 9.54 -12.38 -9.05
N THR A 131 9.87 -12.46 -10.34
CA THR A 131 8.99 -12.09 -11.46
C THR A 131 7.99 -13.19 -11.82
N GLN A 132 8.09 -14.37 -11.20
CA GLN A 132 7.14 -15.47 -11.39
C GLN A 132 5.74 -15.03 -10.92
N PRO A 133 4.67 -15.39 -11.63
CA PRO A 133 3.33 -15.03 -11.21
C PRO A 133 3.01 -15.64 -9.83
N PRO A 134 2.36 -14.88 -8.93
CA PRO A 134 1.91 -15.43 -7.66
C PRO A 134 0.94 -16.59 -7.91
N LYS A 135 0.87 -17.53 -6.96
CA LYS A 135 0.00 -18.70 -7.09
C LYS A 135 -1.43 -18.25 -7.38
N PRO A 136 -2.07 -18.79 -8.44
CA PRO A 136 -3.39 -18.35 -8.84
C PRO A 136 -4.41 -18.68 -7.74
N ILE A 137 -5.33 -17.75 -7.52
CA ILE A 137 -6.43 -17.95 -6.59
C ILE A 137 -7.25 -19.15 -7.07
N PRO A 138 -7.52 -20.15 -6.19
CA PRO A 138 -8.35 -21.30 -6.51
C PRO A 138 -9.69 -20.88 -7.12
N TYR A 139 -10.19 -21.64 -8.10
CA TYR A 139 -11.43 -21.32 -8.82
C TYR A 139 -12.65 -21.19 -7.89
N ASP A 140 -12.72 -22.01 -6.84
CA ASP A 140 -13.78 -21.96 -5.81
C ASP A 140 -13.78 -20.65 -5.03
N LEU A 141 -12.63 -19.97 -5.02
CA LEU A 141 -12.39 -18.69 -4.38
C LEU A 141 -12.37 -17.54 -5.40
N ARG A 142 -13.00 -17.66 -6.58
CA ARG A 142 -13.18 -16.52 -7.51
C ARG A 142 -14.53 -15.82 -7.41
N ARG A 143 -15.52 -16.44 -6.77
CA ARG A 143 -16.80 -15.80 -6.48
C ARG A 143 -16.67 -15.03 -5.16
N MET A 144 -16.77 -13.71 -5.25
CA MET A 144 -17.10 -12.82 -4.13
C MET A 144 -18.59 -12.48 -4.24
#